data_AF-A0A840AIZ4-F1
#
_entry.id   AF-A0A840AIZ4-F1
#
_cell.length_a   1.000
_cell.length_b   1.000
_cell.length_c   1.000
_cell.angle_alpha   90.00
_cell.angle_beta   90.00
_cell.angle_gamma   90.00
#
_symmetry.space_group_name_H-M   'P 1'
#
loop_
_entity.id
_entity.type
_entity.pdbx_description
1 polymer ?
#
loop_
_entity_poly.entity_id
_entity_poly.type
_entity_poly.pdbx_seq_one_letter_code
_entity_poly.pdbx_strand_id
1 'polypeptide(L)'
;MADEIALAVMLPGDRLPLSMLDPTRFLKPLVVLLGGDGITPDGSRDCGPEGWQQSRRLLRWSRWTLLHGTGGEEAHYDWAVEAARSYRRVLIAECGTATLPTWMALRAEVAPYCPGAVLQCDPDDFHPRRPAMAEGVTP
;
A
#
# COMPACT_ATOMS: atom_id res chain seq x y z
N MET A 1 4.68 13.84 24.27
CA MET A 1 4.28 14.67 23.11
C MET A 1 3.95 13.70 21.98
N ALA A 2 2.76 13.80 21.38
CA ALA A 2 2.45 12.99 20.21
C ALA A 2 3.16 13.63 19.00
N ASP A 3 4.17 12.94 18.45
CA ASP A 3 4.77 13.34 17.18
C ASP A 3 3.67 13.32 16.11
N GLU A 4 3.46 14.45 15.43
CA GLU A 4 2.54 14.55 14.30
C GLU A 4 3.02 13.63 13.17
N ILE A 5 2.18 12.68 12.76
CA ILE A 5 2.46 11.76 11.65
C ILE A 5 1.95 12.39 10.35
N ALA A 6 2.82 12.45 9.34
CA ALA A 6 2.43 12.83 8.00
C ALA A 6 1.92 11.61 7.22
N LEU A 7 0.91 11.83 6.38
CA LEU A 7 0.36 10.84 5.47
C LEU A 7 0.50 11.36 4.02
N ALA A 8 1.00 10.50 3.14
CA ALA A 8 1.00 10.71 1.71
C ALA A 8 0.22 9.58 1.04
N VAL A 9 -0.89 9.90 0.40
CA VAL A 9 -1.69 8.95 -0.40
C VAL A 9 -1.30 9.08 -1.86
N MET A 10 -1.06 7.94 -2.52
CA MET A 10 -0.65 7.87 -3.91
C MET A 10 -1.55 6.88 -4.66
N LEU A 11 -2.13 7.33 -5.76
CA LEU A 11 -2.80 6.49 -6.75
C LEU A 11 -1.80 6.02 -7.82
N PRO A 12 -2.17 5.05 -8.66
CA PRO A 12 -1.31 4.60 -9.74
C PRO A 12 -0.90 5.78 -10.66
N GLY A 13 0.38 5.85 -11.01
CA GLY A 13 0.98 6.95 -11.76
C GLY A 13 1.49 8.13 -10.92
N ASP A 14 1.06 8.26 -9.66
CA ASP A 14 1.53 9.34 -8.79
C ASP A 14 3.01 9.19 -8.43
N ARG A 15 3.59 10.33 -8.02
CA ARG A 15 4.96 10.41 -7.53
C ARG A 15 5.05 11.32 -6.32
N LEU A 16 5.81 10.89 -5.32
CA LEU A 16 6.24 11.75 -4.23
C LEU A 16 7.48 12.56 -4.61
N PRO A 17 7.52 13.86 -4.23
CA PRO A 17 8.75 14.65 -4.29
C PRO A 17 9.86 13.96 -3.48
N LEU A 18 11.08 13.93 -4.03
CA LEU A 18 12.21 13.27 -3.36
C LEU A 18 12.60 13.96 -2.04
N SER A 19 12.27 15.24 -1.89
CA SER A 19 12.43 15.97 -0.63
C SER A 19 11.61 15.38 0.52
N MET A 20 10.48 14.74 0.24
CA MET A 20 9.68 14.03 1.26
C MET A 20 10.30 12.69 1.65
N LEU A 21 11.11 12.10 0.77
CA LEU A 21 11.78 10.81 1.01
C LEU A 21 13.18 10.98 1.63
N ASP A 22 13.69 12.21 1.71
CA ASP A 22 14.99 12.52 2.30
C ASP A 22 14.85 12.67 3.83
N PRO A 23 15.39 11.73 4.65
CA PRO A 23 15.24 11.77 6.10
C PRO A 23 16.04 12.91 6.76
N THR A 24 16.88 13.64 6.01
CA THR A 24 17.58 14.84 6.50
C THR A 24 16.77 16.12 6.29
N ARG A 25 15.78 16.08 5.39
CA ARG A 25 14.90 17.22 5.06
C ARG A 25 13.49 17.06 5.61
N PHE A 26 12.96 15.84 5.57
CA PHE A 26 11.65 15.51 6.09
C PHE A 26 11.79 14.75 7.42
N LEU A 27 11.68 15.49 8.52
CA LEU A 27 11.97 14.96 9.85
C LEU A 27 10.77 14.28 10.53
N LYS A 28 9.53 14.54 10.08
CA LYS A 28 8.33 13.94 10.66
C LYS A 28 8.23 12.45 10.31
N PRO A 29 7.64 11.61 11.16
CA PRO A 29 7.18 10.28 10.75
C PRO A 29 6.29 10.40 9.51
N LEU A 30 6.54 9.58 8.49
CA LEU A 30 5.80 9.57 7.24
C LEU A 30 5.25 8.17 6.96
N VAL A 31 3.94 8.10 6.75
CA VAL A 31 3.25 6.97 6.15
C VAL A 31 3.02 7.29 4.68
N VAL A 32 3.45 6.40 3.79
CA VAL A 32 3.10 6.44 2.37
C VAL A 32 2.09 5.32 2.11
N LEU A 33 0.89 5.67 1.65
CA LEU A 33 -0.18 4.76 1.26
C LEU A 33 -0.24 4.70 -0.26
N LEU A 34 -0.05 3.51 -0.83
CA LEU A 34 -0.30 3.24 -2.24
C LEU A 34 -1.69 2.61 -2.36
N GLY A 35 -2.65 3.34 -2.91
CA GLY A 35 -4.04 2.88 -3.08
C GLY A 35 -4.23 2.17 -4.42
N GLY A 36 -4.31 0.83 -4.39
CA GLY A 36 -4.47 0.00 -5.59
C GLY A 36 -5.87 -0.51 -5.88
N ASP A 37 -6.84 -0.18 -5.04
CA ASP A 37 -8.25 -0.58 -5.16
C ASP A 37 -9.06 0.29 -6.16
N GLY A 38 -8.46 1.37 -6.67
CA GLY A 38 -9.05 2.27 -7.66
C GLY A 38 -9.17 1.67 -9.07
N ILE A 39 -10.12 2.21 -9.85
CA ILE A 39 -10.21 1.96 -11.29
C ILE A 39 -9.08 2.75 -11.96
N THR A 40 -8.17 2.07 -12.66
CA THR A 40 -7.12 2.72 -13.44
C THR A 40 -7.72 3.45 -14.65
N PRO A 41 -6.99 4.38 -15.30
CA PRO A 41 -7.50 5.11 -16.46
C PRO A 41 -7.96 4.24 -17.64
N ASP A 42 -7.49 2.99 -17.74
CA ASP A 42 -7.89 2.03 -18.78
C ASP A 42 -9.07 1.11 -18.37
N GLY A 43 -9.64 1.34 -17.19
CA GLY A 43 -10.76 0.56 -16.66
C GLY A 43 -10.35 -0.75 -16.00
N SER A 44 -9.05 -1.09 -15.95
CA SER A 44 -8.58 -2.22 -15.14
C SER A 44 -8.75 -1.91 -13.65
N ARG A 45 -9.05 -2.96 -12.89
CA ARG A 45 -9.02 -2.95 -11.43
C ARG A 45 -7.72 -3.62 -11.02
N ASP A 46 -7.09 -3.10 -9.97
CA ASP A 46 -5.97 -3.76 -9.28
C ASP A 46 -4.67 -3.81 -10.11
N CYS A 47 -3.80 -2.82 -9.91
CA CYS A 47 -2.45 -2.83 -10.46
C CYS A 47 -1.43 -3.29 -9.42
N GLY A 48 -0.48 -4.13 -9.83
CA GLY A 48 0.65 -4.50 -9.00
C GLY A 48 1.64 -3.33 -8.81
N PRO A 49 2.83 -3.62 -8.28
CA PRO A 49 3.86 -2.60 -8.03
C PRO A 49 4.25 -1.76 -9.25
N GLU A 50 4.02 -2.26 -10.47
CA GLU A 50 4.22 -1.58 -11.74
C GLU A 50 3.33 -0.34 -11.92
N GLY A 51 2.20 -0.27 -11.23
CA GLY A 51 1.33 0.91 -11.20
C GLY A 51 2.01 2.16 -10.61
N TRP A 52 3.08 1.97 -9.82
CA TRP A 52 3.83 3.07 -9.21
C TRP A 52 5.28 3.05 -9.68
N GLN A 53 5.66 4.07 -10.44
CA GLN A 53 7.04 4.25 -10.92
C GLN A 53 8.08 4.36 -9.78
N GLN A 54 7.64 4.64 -8.55
CA GLN A 54 8.48 4.73 -7.36
C GLN A 54 8.37 3.52 -6.41
N SER A 55 7.60 2.47 -6.69
CA SER A 55 7.38 1.32 -5.78
C SER A 55 8.68 0.73 -5.22
N ARG A 56 9.64 0.42 -6.09
CA ARG A 56 10.99 -0.05 -5.71
C ARG A 56 11.71 0.91 -4.76
N ARG A 57 11.63 2.21 -5.02
CA ARG A 57 12.29 3.24 -4.20
C ARG A 57 11.62 3.35 -2.84
N LEU A 58 10.29 3.36 -2.81
CA LEU A 58 9.50 3.45 -1.58
C LEU A 58 9.74 2.25 -0.68
N LEU A 59 9.81 1.03 -1.24
CA LEU A 59 10.17 -0.17 -0.48
C LEU A 59 11.56 -0.05 0.15
N ARG A 60 12.57 0.42 -0.59
CA ARG A 60 13.92 0.66 -0.06
C ARG A 60 13.99 1.78 0.97
N TRP A 61 13.15 2.79 0.83
CA TRP A 61 13.06 3.94 1.74
C TRP A 61 12.41 3.58 3.07
N SER A 62 11.41 2.70 3.02
CA SER A 62 10.64 2.25 4.17
C SER A 62 11.50 1.55 5.21
N ARG A 63 11.15 1.74 6.49
CA ARG A 63 11.71 1.02 7.65
C ARG A 63 10.74 -0.03 8.18
N TRP A 64 9.48 0.02 7.74
CA TRP A 64 8.46 -0.99 7.98
C TRP A 64 7.44 -0.98 6.84
N THR A 65 6.86 -2.13 6.52
CA THR A 65 5.94 -2.33 5.38
C THR A 65 4.65 -3.02 5.79
N LEU A 66 3.52 -2.58 5.23
CA LEU A 66 2.25 -3.30 5.27
C LEU A 66 1.83 -3.60 3.83
N LEU A 67 1.75 -4.88 3.47
CA LEU A 67 1.13 -5.31 2.22
C LEU A 67 -0.30 -5.72 2.55
N HIS A 68 -1.27 -4.96 2.06
CA HIS A 68 -2.66 -5.05 2.48
C HIS A 68 -3.50 -5.49 1.28
N GLY A 69 -3.76 -6.80 1.24
CA GLY A 69 -4.58 -7.49 0.23
C GLY A 69 -6.01 -7.75 0.70
N THR A 70 -6.55 -6.90 1.59
CA THR A 70 -7.86 -7.06 2.24
C THR A 70 -8.78 -5.89 1.95
N GLY A 71 -10.06 -6.02 2.28
CA GLY A 71 -10.94 -4.86 2.42
C GLY A 71 -10.37 -3.88 3.46
N GLY A 72 -10.52 -2.57 3.22
CA GLY A 72 -10.08 -1.51 4.12
C GLY A 72 -10.76 -1.61 5.49
N GLU A 73 -10.09 -2.25 6.44
CA GLU A 73 -10.50 -2.34 7.84
C GLU A 73 -9.75 -1.30 8.67
N GLU A 74 -10.49 -0.48 9.42
CA GLU A 74 -9.95 0.66 10.18
C GLU A 74 -8.79 0.24 11.11
N ALA A 75 -8.94 -0.91 11.78
CA ALA A 75 -7.93 -1.45 12.69
C ALA A 75 -6.57 -1.73 12.02
N HIS A 76 -6.52 -1.97 10.71
CA HIS A 76 -5.26 -2.20 9.99
C HIS A 76 -4.46 -0.90 9.83
N TYR A 77 -5.13 0.26 9.78
CA TYR A 77 -4.47 1.56 9.69
C TYR A 77 -3.90 2.01 11.04
N ASP A 78 -4.52 1.62 12.15
CA ASP A 78 -3.97 1.84 13.49
C ASP A 78 -2.58 1.21 13.64
N TRP A 79 -2.36 0.04 13.03
CA TRP A 79 -1.03 -0.59 13.03
C TRP A 79 0.00 0.23 12.26
N ALA A 80 -0.41 0.87 11.16
CA ALA A 80 0.48 1.74 10.40
C ALA A 80 0.84 3.02 11.18
N VAL A 81 -0.10 3.56 11.97
CA VAL A 81 0.13 4.68 12.88
C VAL A 81 1.15 4.30 13.95
N GLU A 82 0.96 3.17 14.63
CA GLU A 82 1.89 2.69 15.66
C GLU A 82 3.26 2.31 15.06
N ALA A 83 3.28 1.71 13.87
CA ALA A 83 4.52 1.48 13.13
C ALA A 83 5.22 2.79 12.77
N ALA A 84 4.50 3.85 12.39
CA ALA A 84 5.09 5.13 12.06
C ALA A 84 5.73 5.79 13.29
N ARG A 85 5.14 5.65 14.47
CA ARG A 85 5.74 6.11 15.74
C ARG A 85 7.09 5.44 16.01
N SER A 86 7.21 4.15 15.70
CA SER A 86 8.42 3.36 16.00
C SER A 86 9.48 3.45 14.89
N TYR A 87 9.07 3.34 13.64
CA TYR A 87 9.94 3.18 12.48
C TYR A 87 10.10 4.46 11.65
N ARG A 88 9.23 5.46 11.86
CA ARG A 88 9.21 6.79 11.20
C ARG A 88 9.00 6.79 9.68
N ARG A 89 9.17 5.67 9.00
CA ARG A 89 9.02 5.54 7.54
C ARG A 89 8.25 4.26 7.24
N VAL A 90 6.95 4.40 7.04
CA VAL A 90 6.05 3.29 6.79
C VAL A 90 5.58 3.35 5.35
N LEU A 91 5.58 2.21 4.68
CA LEU A 91 4.92 2.04 3.40
C LEU A 91 3.76 1.07 3.58
N ILE A 92 2.58 1.48 3.13
CA ILE A 92 1.41 0.62 2.98
C ILE A 92 1.17 0.47 1.48
N ALA A 93 1.09 -0.77 1.00
CA ALA A 93 0.62 -1.08 -0.34
C ALA A 93 -0.74 -1.76 -0.22
N GLU A 94 -1.79 -1.00 -0.49
CA GLU A 94 -3.14 -1.56 -0.67
C GLU A 94 -3.25 -2.11 -2.07
N CYS A 95 -3.73 -3.34 -2.15
CA CYS A 95 -3.78 -4.08 -3.39
C CYS A 95 -4.91 -5.10 -3.31
N GLY A 96 -5.34 -5.62 -4.44
CA GLY A 96 -6.20 -6.79 -4.42
C GLY A 96 -5.44 -8.04 -4.05
N THR A 97 -6.18 -9.06 -3.60
CA THR A 97 -5.63 -10.36 -3.22
C THR A 97 -4.85 -11.01 -4.38
N ALA A 98 -5.22 -10.71 -5.62
CA ALA A 98 -4.57 -11.23 -6.82
C ALA A 98 -3.19 -10.65 -7.09
N THR A 99 -2.94 -9.39 -6.73
CA THR A 99 -1.66 -8.70 -6.95
C THR A 99 -0.74 -8.74 -5.72
N LEU A 100 -1.25 -9.17 -4.56
CA LEU A 100 -0.45 -9.35 -3.34
C LEU A 100 0.84 -10.18 -3.55
N PRO A 101 0.85 -11.31 -4.30
CA PRO A 101 2.07 -12.07 -4.56
C PRO A 101 3.16 -11.26 -5.29
N THR A 102 2.79 -10.33 -6.19
CA THR A 102 3.77 -9.53 -6.92
C THR A 102 4.39 -8.46 -6.02
N TRP A 103 3.61 -7.89 -5.11
CA TRP A 103 4.11 -7.02 -4.03
C TRP A 103 5.07 -7.76 -3.08
N MET A 104 4.72 -8.98 -2.66
CA MET A 104 5.57 -9.81 -1.81
C MET A 104 6.90 -10.14 -2.51
N ALA A 105 6.84 -10.53 -3.79
CA ALA A 105 8.02 -10.82 -4.59
C ALA A 105 8.94 -9.59 -4.72
N LEU A 106 8.37 -8.42 -5.03
CA LEU A 106 9.15 -7.19 -5.13
C LEU A 106 9.78 -6.81 -3.79
N ARG A 107 9.03 -6.90 -2.68
CA ARG A 107 9.56 -6.64 -1.34
C ARG A 107 10.71 -7.57 -1.00
N ALA A 108 10.57 -8.87 -1.28
CA ALA A 108 11.64 -9.85 -1.07
C ALA A 108 12.89 -9.52 -1.90
N GLU A 109 12.72 -9.02 -3.12
CA GLU A 109 13.84 -8.60 -3.98
C GLU A 109 14.54 -7.34 -3.45
N VAL A 110 13.79 -6.29 -3.13
CA VAL A 110 14.37 -4.94 -2.94
C VAL A 110 14.56 -4.52 -1.48
N ALA A 111 13.86 -5.18 -0.55
CA ALA A 111 13.86 -4.86 0.87
C ALA A 111 13.71 -6.13 1.74
N PRO A 112 14.53 -7.19 1.53
CA PRO A 112 14.35 -8.50 2.17
C PRO A 112 14.39 -8.47 3.71
N TYR A 113 15.11 -7.51 4.29
CA TYR A 113 15.28 -7.38 5.73
C TYR A 113 14.39 -6.29 6.35
N CYS A 114 13.58 -5.60 5.56
CA CYS A 114 12.67 -4.58 6.09
C CYS A 114 11.52 -5.30 6.81
N PRO A 115 11.28 -5.05 8.12
CA PRO A 115 10.17 -5.69 8.82
C PRO A 115 8.83 -5.28 8.21
N GLY A 116 7.80 -6.09 8.44
CA GLY A 116 6.48 -5.79 7.91
C GLY A 116 5.44 -6.84 8.22
N ALA A 117 4.21 -6.52 7.85
CA ALA A 117 3.07 -7.43 7.89
C ALA A 117 2.50 -7.61 6.48
N VAL A 118 1.89 -8.78 6.27
CA VAL A 118 1.08 -9.07 5.11
C VAL A 118 -0.31 -9.42 5.62
N LEU A 119 -1.30 -8.67 5.15
CA LEU A 119 -2.70 -8.92 5.42
C LEU A 119 -3.36 -9.41 4.15
N GLN A 120 -4.05 -10.53 4.23
CA GLN A 120 -4.72 -11.17 3.10
C GLN A 120 -6.10 -11.62 3.56
N CYS A 121 -7.10 -11.50 2.67
CA CYS A 121 -8.41 -12.10 2.90
C CYS A 121 -8.27 -13.62 3.09
N ASP A 122 -9.26 -14.22 3.75
CA ASP A 122 -9.39 -15.67 3.75
C ASP A 122 -9.38 -16.21 2.31
N PRO A 123 -8.85 -17.42 2.06
CA PRO A 123 -8.73 -17.96 0.70
C PRO A 123 -10.04 -17.99 -0.10
N ASP A 124 -11.19 -18.02 0.59
CA ASP A 124 -12.53 -18.04 0.02
C ASP A 124 -13.14 -16.63 -0.18
N ASP A 125 -12.49 -15.56 0.30
CA ASP A 125 -12.89 -14.15 0.09
C ASP A 125 -11.90 -13.45 -0.86
N PHE A 126 -12.39 -12.50 -1.65
CA PHE A 126 -11.61 -11.82 -2.69
C PHE A 126 -11.74 -10.31 -2.52
N HIS A 127 -10.61 -9.60 -2.47
CA HIS A 127 -10.57 -8.14 -2.50
C HIS A 127 -9.90 -7.61 -3.78
N PRO A 128 -10.44 -6.57 -4.46
CA PRO A 128 -11.76 -5.98 -4.23
C PRO A 128 -12.86 -6.99 -4.57
N ARG A 129 -13.91 -7.06 -3.73
CA ARG A 129 -15.03 -7.97 -3.98
C ARG A 129 -15.53 -7.77 -5.40
N ARG A 130 -15.73 -8.85 -6.16
CA ARG A 130 -16.41 -8.76 -7.45
C ARG A 130 -17.69 -7.94 -7.21
N PRO A 131 -17.98 -6.92 -8.04
CA PRO A 131 -19.29 -6.31 -7.97
C PRO A 131 -20.28 -7.45 -8.09
N ALA A 132 -21.26 -7.52 -7.19
CA ALA A 132 -22.38 -8.43 -7.38
C ALA A 132 -22.89 -8.12 -8.78
N MET A 133 -22.70 -9.06 -9.72
CA MET A 133 -23.38 -9.00 -11.01
C MET A 133 -24.83 -8.84 -10.61
N ALA A 134 -25.43 -7.69 -10.90
CA ALA A 134 -26.85 -7.51 -10.67
C ALA A 134 -27.53 -8.65 -11.42
N GLU A 135 -28.02 -9.65 -10.68
CA GLU A 135 -28.85 -10.68 -11.27
C GLU A 135 -30.07 -9.96 -11.85
N GLY A 136 -30.16 -9.91 -13.18
CA GLY A 136 -31.39 -9.55 -13.86
C GLY A 136 -31.38 -8.34 -14.80
N VAL A 137 -30.36 -8.15 -15.64
CA VAL A 137 -30.58 -7.46 -16.92
C VAL A 137 -30.08 -8.34 -18.06
N THR A 138 -30.99 -9.16 -18.58
CA THR A 138 -30.87 -9.81 -19.89
C THR A 138 -31.26 -8.78 -20.96
N PRO A 139 -30.60 -8.74 -22.15
CA PRO A 139 -30.94 -7.82 -23.25
C PRO A 139 -32.38 -7.95 -23.76
#